data_AF-A0A645D252-F1
#
_entry.id   AF-A0A645D252-F1
#
_cell.length_a   1.000
_cell.length_b   1.000
_cell.length_c   1.000
_cell.angle_alpha   90.00
_cell.angle_beta   90.00
_cell.angle_gamma   90.00
#
_symmetry.space_group_name_H-M   'P 1'
#
loop_
_entity.id
_entity.type
_entity.pdbx_description
1 polymer ?
#
loop_
_entity_poly.entity_id
_entity_poly.type
_entity_poly.pdbx_seq_one_letter_code
_entity_poly.pdbx_strand_id
1 'polypeptide(L)'
;MKTAYANSRAVSERKIDIHAAIAVQTSVFCKTQQEIVSDAENCEIQLLKDNAEVYDCIGRTVKPFTLSEVVEIGNSKPPIFQIVRSCANAVVGSVQKISNKLLIKGNLNVNTLYCGDNDAKSLEMIEHSIPISQIVEMDGITENSVCAVSLNVVSCEVNPKMNSDQMKYLIDINATINAVIKAEDHTPHSFPCDCYSTKYNMNCEKKIMSFDKIQEQIDETFVVKSNEDLGSVNVAEVYNVWCNPGQLISCNEGDNLKVKGVLHVCILGRDTEGCPFYAEREMSYEKDFKPDECAGSESKIFVNAKINNCSFNLQNDNKIDLRAEINLCGHIVCQKKIEVISDINMDKEDVKECEMPALTIYFCDDKEKIWDIARKYNTTVDAIKRENSLKDDSDIMQGLMLLIPAC
;
A
#
# COMPACT_ATOMS: atom_id res chain seq x y z
N MET A 1 -11.69 -12.36 0.96
CA MET A 1 -11.95 -13.74 0.52
C MET A 1 -11.45 -13.86 -0.90
N LYS A 2 -10.51 -14.75 -1.17
CA LYS A 2 -10.01 -15.03 -2.53
C LYS A 2 -10.13 -16.55 -2.76
N THR A 3 -10.52 -16.95 -3.96
CA THR A 3 -10.47 -18.36 -4.36
C THR A 3 -9.01 -18.76 -4.50
N ALA A 4 -8.54 -19.70 -3.66
CA ALA A 4 -7.16 -20.19 -3.73
C ALA A 4 -6.98 -21.14 -4.92
N TYR A 5 -7.95 -22.04 -5.11
CA TYR A 5 -8.16 -22.78 -6.35
C TYR A 5 -9.63 -23.19 -6.45
N ALA A 6 -10.12 -23.38 -7.66
CA ALA A 6 -11.39 -24.01 -7.94
C ALA A 6 -11.24 -24.86 -9.19
N ASN A 7 -11.50 -26.16 -9.06
CA ASN A 7 -11.53 -27.10 -10.18
C ASN A 7 -12.94 -27.68 -10.27
N SER A 8 -13.37 -27.99 -11.50
CA SER A 8 -14.65 -28.63 -11.73
C SER A 8 -14.51 -29.70 -12.79
N ARG A 9 -15.27 -30.79 -12.63
CA ARG A 9 -15.40 -31.83 -13.65
C ARG A 9 -16.85 -32.13 -13.92
N ALA A 10 -17.20 -32.31 -15.19
CA ALA A 10 -18.49 -32.86 -15.57
C ALA A 10 -18.49 -34.35 -15.23
N VAL A 11 -19.42 -34.78 -14.37
CA VAL A 11 -19.62 -36.19 -14.01
C VAL A 11 -20.71 -36.81 -14.90
N SER A 12 -21.68 -36.00 -15.33
CA SER A 12 -22.71 -36.33 -16.30
C SER A 12 -23.28 -35.04 -16.89
N GLU A 13 -24.20 -35.15 -17.86
CA GLU A 13 -24.92 -34.00 -18.45
C GLU A 13 -25.65 -33.12 -17.41
N ARG A 14 -26.00 -33.66 -16.23
CA ARG A 14 -26.74 -32.95 -15.18
C ARG A 14 -25.97 -32.78 -13.88
N LYS A 15 -24.71 -33.19 -13.84
CA LYS A 15 -23.91 -33.18 -12.60
C LYS A 15 -22.51 -32.68 -12.88
N ILE A 16 -22.16 -31.59 -12.20
CA ILE A 16 -20.80 -31.05 -12.14
C ILE A 16 -20.32 -31.22 -10.69
N ASP A 17 -19.10 -31.73 -10.55
CA ASP A 17 -18.41 -31.90 -9.29
C ASP A 17 -17.38 -30.77 -9.16
N ILE A 18 -17.46 -29.97 -8.11
CA ILE A 18 -16.65 -28.76 -7.91
C ILE A 18 -15.84 -28.93 -6.63
N HIS A 19 -14.51 -28.86 -6.76
CA HIS A 19 -13.59 -28.81 -5.63
C HIS A 19 -12.94 -27.44 -5.59
N ALA A 20 -13.21 -26.68 -4.55
CA ALA A 20 -12.63 -25.36 -4.37
C ALA A 20 -12.08 -25.19 -2.96
N ALA A 21 -10.94 -24.50 -2.86
CA ALA A 21 -10.44 -23.98 -1.61
C ALA A 21 -10.56 -22.45 -1.62
N ILE A 22 -11.14 -21.92 -0.53
CA ILE A 22 -11.32 -20.49 -0.36
C ILE A 22 -10.37 -20.01 0.73
N ALA A 23 -9.52 -19.04 0.39
CA ALA A 23 -8.64 -18.39 1.34
C ALA A 23 -9.29 -17.12 1.88
N VAL A 24 -9.35 -17.02 3.21
CA VAL A 24 -9.75 -15.80 3.91
C VAL A 24 -8.53 -15.27 4.64
N GLN A 25 -7.99 -14.16 4.15
CA GLN A 25 -6.98 -13.40 4.86
C GLN A 25 -7.67 -12.24 5.57
N THR A 26 -7.51 -12.18 6.89
CA THR A 26 -8.05 -11.11 7.73
C THR A 26 -6.88 -10.34 8.34
N SER A 27 -6.92 -9.02 8.23
CA SER A 27 -5.98 -8.14 8.91
C SER A 27 -6.76 -7.24 9.86
N VAL A 28 -6.39 -7.25 11.13
CA VAL A 28 -7.02 -6.43 12.17
C VAL A 28 -6.10 -5.25 12.49
N PHE A 29 -6.69 -4.07 12.58
CA PHE A 29 -6.01 -2.84 12.94
C PHE A 29 -6.63 -2.31 14.23
N CYS A 30 -5.80 -1.92 15.18
CA CYS A 30 -6.23 -1.33 16.44
C CYS A 30 -5.41 -0.07 16.70
N LYS A 31 -6.07 1.02 17.06
CA LYS A 31 -5.40 2.24 17.53
C LYS A 31 -5.06 2.04 19.00
N THR A 32 -3.77 2.06 19.33
CA THR A 32 -3.29 2.03 20.71
C THR A 32 -2.96 3.44 21.16
N GLN A 33 -3.49 3.86 22.30
CA GLN A 33 -3.08 5.10 22.95
C GLN A 33 -1.84 4.82 23.82
N GLN A 34 -0.87 5.72 23.80
CA GLN A 34 0.32 5.68 24.63
C GLN A 34 0.50 7.07 25.24
N GLU A 35 0.79 7.13 26.53
CA GLU A 35 1.11 8.37 27.24
C GLU A 35 2.62 8.55 27.29
N ILE A 36 3.07 9.75 26.97
CA ILE A 36 4.47 10.17 26.96
C ILE A 36 4.56 11.60 27.49
N VAL A 37 5.74 11.97 28.01
CA VAL A 37 5.99 13.36 28.37
C VAL A 37 6.10 14.19 27.09
N SER A 38 5.33 15.28 26.99
CA SER A 38 5.40 16.23 25.86
C SER A 38 6.23 17.46 26.20
N ASP A 39 6.11 17.92 27.44
CA ASP A 39 6.88 19.03 27.98
C ASP A 39 7.05 18.93 29.50
N ALA A 40 7.97 19.73 30.03
CA ALA A 40 8.20 19.87 31.45
C ALA A 40 8.57 21.32 31.75
N GLU A 41 7.78 21.96 32.61
CA GLU A 41 7.97 23.34 33.02
C GLU A 41 8.26 23.43 34.52
N ASN A 42 8.90 24.53 34.93
CA ASN A 42 9.36 24.80 36.31
C ASN A 42 10.59 23.97 36.73
N CYS A 43 11.15 24.32 37.89
CA CYS A 43 12.33 23.68 38.48
C CYS A 43 13.58 23.70 37.58
N GLU A 44 13.66 24.69 36.69
CA GLU A 44 14.75 24.89 35.73
C GLU A 44 15.12 23.64 34.92
N ILE A 45 14.10 22.84 34.58
CA ILE A 45 14.27 21.68 33.72
C ILE A 45 14.63 22.13 32.31
N GLN A 46 15.63 21.46 31.73
CA GLN A 46 15.99 21.49 30.34
C GLN A 46 15.57 20.17 29.70
N LEU A 47 14.99 20.25 28.49
CA LEU A 47 14.61 19.08 27.70
C LEU A 47 15.36 19.05 26.38
N LEU A 48 15.93 17.89 26.05
CA LEU A 48 16.37 17.58 24.71
C LEU A 48 15.23 16.87 24.00
N LYS A 49 14.75 17.45 22.89
CA LYS A 49 13.68 16.86 22.09
C LYS A 49 14.24 16.32 20.79
N ASP A 50 13.88 15.08 20.44
CA ASP A 50 14.09 14.53 19.11
C ASP A 50 12.80 14.67 18.29
N ASN A 51 12.94 14.93 17.00
CA ASN A 51 11.80 15.06 16.09
C ASN A 51 11.63 13.78 15.30
N ALA A 52 10.40 13.32 15.19
CA ALA A 52 10.06 12.24 14.29
C ALA A 52 8.73 12.46 13.60
N GLU A 53 8.71 12.06 12.34
CA GLU A 53 7.49 11.95 11.56
C GLU A 53 6.71 10.75 12.09
N VAL A 54 5.53 11.02 12.63
CA VAL A 54 4.60 9.98 13.05
C VAL A 54 3.48 9.91 12.04
N TYR A 55 3.22 8.69 11.57
CA TYR A 55 2.08 8.40 10.73
C TYR A 55 0.90 8.02 11.62
N ASP A 56 -0.03 8.96 11.79
CA ASP A 56 -1.26 8.72 12.52
C ASP A 56 -2.31 8.13 11.60
N CYS A 57 -2.83 6.97 11.97
CA CYS A 57 -3.97 6.37 11.28
C CYS A 57 -5.21 7.23 11.54
N ILE A 58 -5.68 7.93 10.51
CA ILE A 58 -6.99 8.62 10.51
C ILE A 58 -8.06 7.54 10.55
N GLY A 59 -7.94 6.53 9.69
CA GLY A 59 -8.80 5.36 9.74
C GLY A 59 -8.72 4.46 8.52
N ARG A 60 -9.54 3.41 8.56
CA ARG A 60 -9.80 2.51 7.44
C ARG A 60 -11.29 2.37 7.25
N THR A 61 -11.77 2.52 6.02
CA THR A 61 -13.19 2.36 5.70
C THR A 61 -13.37 1.51 4.44
N VAL A 62 -14.51 0.82 4.38
CA VAL A 62 -14.96 0.08 3.20
C VAL A 62 -16.34 0.61 2.84
N LYS A 63 -16.46 1.25 1.68
CA LYS A 63 -17.73 1.70 1.14
C LYS A 63 -18.19 0.79 -0.01
N PRO A 64 -19.23 -0.03 0.17
CA PRO A 64 -19.88 -0.71 -0.94
C PRO A 64 -20.69 0.28 -1.79
N PHE A 65 -20.67 0.12 -3.10
CA PHE A 65 -21.56 0.82 -4.03
C PHE A 65 -21.86 -0.06 -5.25
N THR A 66 -22.95 0.25 -5.95
CA THR A 66 -23.39 -0.48 -7.14
C THR A 66 -23.30 0.40 -8.39
N LEU A 67 -22.98 -0.21 -9.52
CA LEU A 67 -23.05 0.40 -10.84
C LEU A 67 -23.97 -0.44 -11.72
N SER A 68 -24.86 0.24 -12.42
CA SER A 68 -25.81 -0.36 -13.35
C SER A 68 -25.76 0.40 -14.67
N GLU A 69 -25.46 -0.28 -15.76
CA GLU A 69 -25.42 0.32 -17.09
C GLU A 69 -25.97 -0.64 -18.14
N VAL A 70 -26.76 -0.10 -19.07
CA VAL A 70 -27.23 -0.84 -20.24
C VAL A 70 -26.43 -0.36 -21.45
N VAL A 71 -25.69 -1.28 -22.05
CA VAL A 71 -24.79 -1.01 -23.17
C VAL A 71 -25.22 -1.78 -24.42
N GLU A 72 -24.93 -1.24 -25.60
CA GLU A 72 -25.19 -1.89 -26.88
C GLU A 72 -23.89 -2.53 -27.40
N ILE A 73 -23.99 -3.75 -27.94
CA ILE A 73 -22.82 -4.49 -28.47
C ILE A 73 -22.39 -4.02 -29.88
N GLY A 74 -23.23 -3.20 -30.53
CA GLY A 74 -23.06 -2.68 -31.88
C GLY A 74 -23.48 -3.67 -32.98
N ASN A 75 -23.73 -3.15 -34.18
CA ASN A 75 -24.24 -3.93 -35.32
C ASN A 75 -23.17 -4.75 -36.07
N SER A 76 -21.90 -4.62 -35.70
CA SER A 76 -20.80 -5.37 -36.31
C SER A 76 -20.69 -6.80 -35.78
N LYS A 77 -21.36 -7.11 -34.68
CA LYS A 77 -21.37 -8.44 -34.04
C LYS A 77 -22.77 -9.05 -34.08
N PRO A 78 -22.90 -10.39 -34.04
CA PRO A 78 -24.20 -11.04 -33.99
C PRO A 78 -24.97 -10.71 -32.69
N PRO A 79 -26.31 -10.82 -32.69
CA PRO A 79 -27.10 -10.69 -31.46
C PRO A 79 -26.67 -11.74 -30.44
N ILE A 80 -26.91 -11.50 -29.15
CA ILE A 80 -26.49 -12.42 -28.10
C ILE A 80 -27.45 -13.61 -28.01
N PHE A 81 -26.97 -14.83 -28.23
CA PHE A 81 -27.71 -16.02 -27.89
C PHE A 81 -27.63 -16.30 -26.38
N GLN A 82 -26.40 -16.41 -25.86
CA GLN A 82 -26.12 -16.76 -24.47
C GLN A 82 -24.78 -16.18 -23.99
N ILE A 83 -24.74 -15.66 -22.76
CA ILE A 83 -23.49 -15.28 -22.10
C ILE A 83 -22.76 -16.53 -21.62
N VAL A 84 -21.47 -16.63 -21.92
CA VAL A 84 -20.61 -17.74 -21.53
C VAL A 84 -19.79 -17.37 -20.31
N ARG A 85 -19.20 -16.17 -20.29
CA ARG A 85 -18.37 -15.68 -19.19
C ARG A 85 -18.40 -14.16 -19.13
N SER A 86 -18.41 -13.62 -17.92
CA SER A 86 -18.16 -12.19 -17.68
C SER A 86 -17.11 -12.03 -16.60
N CYS A 87 -16.24 -11.05 -16.78
CA CYS A 87 -15.21 -10.68 -15.83
C CYS A 87 -15.17 -9.17 -15.72
N ALA A 88 -14.99 -8.66 -14.51
CA ALA A 88 -14.96 -7.23 -14.28
C ALA A 88 -13.78 -6.84 -13.38
N ASN A 89 -13.13 -5.73 -13.73
CA ASN A 89 -12.00 -5.18 -13.01
C ASN A 89 -12.23 -3.68 -12.78
N ALA A 90 -12.10 -3.21 -11.55
CA ALA A 90 -12.27 -1.82 -11.20
C ALA A 90 -10.91 -1.16 -10.95
N VAL A 91 -10.59 -0.14 -11.75
CA VAL A 91 -9.31 0.56 -11.73
C VAL A 91 -9.52 1.96 -11.18
N VAL A 92 -8.70 2.36 -10.20
CA VAL A 92 -8.69 3.73 -9.67
C VAL A 92 -7.96 4.62 -10.69
N GLY A 93 -8.56 5.75 -11.05
CA GLY A 93 -7.98 6.74 -11.95
C GLY A 93 -7.43 7.95 -11.21
N SER A 94 -8.24 8.57 -10.35
CA SER A 94 -7.77 9.68 -9.49
C SER A 94 -8.55 9.74 -8.18
N VAL A 95 -7.90 10.29 -7.15
CA VAL A 95 -8.48 10.48 -5.83
C VAL A 95 -8.32 11.95 -5.45
N GLN A 96 -9.42 12.68 -5.40
CA GLN A 96 -9.45 14.07 -4.95
C GLN A 96 -9.88 14.11 -3.48
N LYS A 97 -9.02 14.65 -2.62
CA LYS A 97 -9.28 14.82 -1.19
C LYS A 97 -9.90 16.20 -0.97
N ILE A 98 -11.02 16.24 -0.26
CA ILE A 98 -11.71 17.44 0.19
C ILE A 98 -11.95 17.23 1.70
N SER A 99 -11.99 18.27 2.52
CA SER A 99 -12.17 18.09 3.98
C SER A 99 -13.26 17.07 4.32
N ASN A 100 -12.87 16.01 5.07
CA ASN A 100 -13.68 14.85 5.47
C ASN A 100 -14.26 13.98 4.34
N LYS A 101 -13.82 14.16 3.08
CA LYS A 101 -14.37 13.46 1.91
C LYS A 101 -13.29 13.08 0.89
N LEU A 102 -13.46 11.95 0.23
CA LEU A 102 -12.70 11.61 -0.98
C LEU A 102 -13.65 11.46 -2.16
N LEU A 103 -13.32 12.12 -3.27
CA LEU A 103 -13.91 11.82 -4.57
C LEU A 103 -13.00 10.87 -5.33
N ILE A 104 -13.44 9.62 -5.45
CA ILE A 104 -12.75 8.55 -6.16
C ILE A 104 -13.30 8.49 -7.58
N LYS A 105 -12.43 8.70 -8.57
CA LYS A 105 -12.72 8.51 -9.98
C LYS A 105 -11.95 7.29 -10.49
N GLY A 106 -12.55 6.54 -11.39
CA GLY A 106 -11.97 5.33 -11.96
C GLY A 106 -12.81 4.77 -13.08
N ASN A 107 -12.54 3.54 -13.49
CA ASN A 107 -13.34 2.82 -14.49
C ASN A 107 -13.55 1.37 -14.06
N LEU A 108 -14.75 0.85 -14.31
CA LEU A 108 -15.07 -0.57 -14.25
C LEU A 108 -14.98 -1.12 -15.67
N ASN A 109 -13.97 -1.93 -15.94
CA ASN A 109 -13.80 -2.62 -17.21
C ASN A 109 -14.46 -3.99 -17.12
N VAL A 110 -15.38 -4.28 -18.04
CA VAL A 110 -16.15 -5.53 -18.09
C VAL A 110 -15.89 -6.23 -19.42
N ASN A 111 -15.30 -7.41 -19.35
CA ASN A 111 -15.08 -8.30 -20.49
C ASN A 111 -16.18 -9.36 -20.49
N THR A 112 -16.91 -9.48 -21.60
CA THR A 112 -17.98 -10.46 -21.76
C THR A 112 -17.72 -11.33 -22.98
N LEU A 113 -17.68 -12.64 -22.75
CA LEU A 113 -17.64 -13.68 -23.77
C LEU A 113 -19.06 -14.25 -23.93
N TYR A 114 -19.57 -14.27 -25.16
CA TYR A 114 -20.91 -14.75 -25.46
C TYR A 114 -20.96 -15.54 -26.75
N CYS A 115 -21.96 -16.41 -26.89
CA CYS A 115 -22.30 -17.05 -28.16
C CYS A 115 -23.21 -16.13 -28.95
N GLY A 116 -22.84 -15.85 -30.20
CA GLY A 116 -23.68 -15.14 -31.16
C GLY A 116 -24.90 -15.97 -31.57
N ASP A 117 -26.00 -15.28 -31.87
CA ASP A 117 -27.21 -15.87 -32.45
C ASP A 117 -27.09 -15.90 -33.98
N ASN A 118 -26.13 -16.68 -34.45
CA ASN A 118 -25.88 -16.98 -35.86
C ASN A 118 -25.85 -18.51 -36.08
N ASP A 119 -25.83 -18.94 -37.34
CA ASP A 119 -25.85 -20.37 -37.70
C ASP A 119 -24.65 -21.15 -37.13
N ALA A 120 -23.49 -20.48 -37.01
CA ALA A 120 -22.26 -21.07 -36.50
C ALA A 120 -22.16 -21.07 -34.96
N LYS A 121 -23.08 -20.39 -34.25
CA LYS A 121 -22.99 -20.07 -32.82
C LYS A 121 -21.58 -19.64 -32.39
N SER A 122 -21.00 -18.70 -33.14
CA SER A 122 -19.61 -18.25 -32.91
C SER A 122 -19.47 -17.59 -31.54
N LEU A 123 -18.31 -17.77 -30.91
CA LEU A 123 -17.97 -17.09 -29.67
C LEU A 123 -17.41 -15.70 -29.98
N GLU A 124 -17.95 -14.69 -29.32
CA GLU A 124 -17.60 -13.29 -29.48
C GLU A 124 -17.17 -12.69 -28.14
N MET A 125 -16.15 -11.84 -28.17
CA MET A 125 -15.67 -11.12 -26.99
C MET A 125 -15.93 -9.62 -27.15
N ILE A 126 -16.50 -9.00 -26.12
CA ILE A 126 -16.77 -7.56 -26.05
C ILE A 126 -16.24 -6.99 -24.74
N GLU A 127 -15.81 -5.73 -24.80
CA GLU A 127 -15.28 -5.00 -23.66
C GLU A 127 -16.07 -3.71 -23.49
N HIS A 128 -16.49 -3.44 -22.26
CA HIS A 128 -17.18 -2.22 -21.88
C HIS A 128 -16.43 -1.56 -20.73
N SER A 129 -16.39 -0.23 -20.73
CA SER A 129 -15.79 0.56 -19.65
C SER A 129 -16.84 1.51 -19.08
N ILE A 130 -17.15 1.34 -17.80
CA ILE A 130 -18.17 2.10 -17.07
C ILE A 130 -17.43 3.08 -16.14
N PRO A 131 -17.60 4.40 -16.28
CA PRO A 131 -16.92 5.36 -15.43
C PRO A 131 -17.40 5.27 -13.98
N ILE A 132 -16.45 5.27 -13.06
CA ILE A 132 -16.67 5.28 -11.61
C ILE A 132 -16.49 6.70 -11.10
N SER A 133 -17.47 7.21 -10.36
CA SER A 133 -17.37 8.47 -9.62
C SER A 133 -18.09 8.33 -8.29
N GLN A 134 -17.32 8.18 -7.21
CA GLN A 134 -17.87 7.92 -5.88
C GLN A 134 -17.28 8.86 -4.83
N ILE A 135 -18.16 9.46 -4.04
CA ILE A 135 -17.78 10.26 -2.87
C ILE A 135 -17.82 9.35 -1.65
N VAL A 136 -16.75 9.30 -0.87
CA VAL A 136 -16.69 8.59 0.42
C VAL A 136 -16.44 9.59 1.52
N GLU A 137 -17.25 9.54 2.57
CA GLU A 137 -17.10 10.36 3.76
C GLU A 137 -16.17 9.64 4.74
N MET A 138 -15.18 10.36 5.26
CA MET A 138 -14.18 9.84 6.17
C MET A 138 -13.64 11.00 7.00
N ASP A 139 -14.07 11.06 8.25
CA ASP A 139 -13.73 12.12 9.19
C ASP A 139 -12.22 12.19 9.43
N GLY A 140 -11.68 13.40 9.50
CA GLY A 140 -10.27 13.67 9.75
C GLY A 140 -9.40 13.75 8.50
N ILE A 141 -9.94 13.46 7.30
CA ILE A 141 -9.19 13.64 6.06
C ILE A 141 -9.05 15.11 5.69
N THR A 142 -7.82 15.48 5.33
CA THR A 142 -7.44 16.77 4.78
C THR A 142 -6.84 16.62 3.38
N GLU A 143 -6.54 17.73 2.72
CA GLU A 143 -5.86 17.73 1.42
C GLU A 143 -4.44 17.14 1.51
N ASN A 144 -3.82 17.20 2.69
CA ASN A 144 -2.46 16.70 2.94
C ASN A 144 -2.42 15.23 3.38
N SER A 145 -3.56 14.63 3.74
CA SER A 145 -3.62 13.23 4.15
C SER A 145 -3.14 12.29 3.04
N VAL A 146 -2.44 11.23 3.44
CA VAL A 146 -2.01 10.15 2.54
C VAL A 146 -3.15 9.13 2.49
N CYS A 147 -3.67 8.86 1.29
CA CYS A 147 -4.82 7.97 1.11
C CYS A 147 -4.48 6.86 0.11
N ALA A 148 -4.53 5.62 0.57
CA ALA A 148 -4.44 4.44 -0.28
C ALA A 148 -5.86 3.93 -0.59
N VAL A 149 -6.21 3.88 -1.88
CA VAL A 149 -7.55 3.50 -2.34
C VAL A 149 -7.46 2.27 -3.24
N SER A 150 -8.34 1.30 -3.01
CA SER A 150 -8.54 0.16 -3.91
C SER A 150 -10.02 -0.08 -4.18
N LEU A 151 -10.34 -0.46 -5.41
CA LEU A 151 -11.68 -0.84 -5.82
C LEU A 151 -11.70 -2.34 -6.07
N ASN A 152 -12.51 -3.06 -5.30
CA ASN A 152 -12.62 -4.51 -5.39
C ASN A 152 -14.01 -4.87 -5.92
N VAL A 153 -14.09 -5.47 -7.10
CA VAL A 153 -15.35 -5.98 -7.65
C VAL A 153 -15.78 -7.20 -6.84
N VAL A 154 -16.94 -7.12 -6.21
CA VAL A 154 -17.53 -8.18 -5.39
C VAL A 154 -18.40 -9.10 -6.25
N SER A 155 -19.18 -8.50 -7.15
CA SER A 155 -20.01 -9.21 -8.11
C SER A 155 -20.16 -8.39 -9.39
N CYS A 156 -20.38 -9.07 -10.51
CA CYS A 156 -20.74 -8.48 -11.79
C CYS A 156 -21.70 -9.43 -12.50
N GLU A 157 -22.95 -9.01 -12.64
CA GLU A 157 -24.00 -9.73 -13.35
C GLU A 157 -24.22 -9.08 -14.71
N VAL A 158 -24.24 -9.90 -15.77
CA VAL A 158 -24.33 -9.44 -17.15
C VAL A 158 -25.49 -10.18 -17.82
N ASN A 159 -26.56 -9.45 -18.11
CA ASN A 159 -27.81 -10.03 -18.61
C ASN A 159 -28.15 -9.48 -20.01
N PRO A 160 -28.34 -10.34 -21.03
CA PRO A 160 -28.79 -9.89 -22.34
C PRO A 160 -30.20 -9.30 -22.28
N LYS A 161 -30.41 -8.19 -22.99
CA LYS A 161 -31.70 -7.51 -23.17
C LYS A 161 -32.03 -7.33 -24.65
N MET A 162 -33.33 -7.34 -24.95
CA MET A 162 -33.82 -7.04 -26.28
C MET A 162 -33.72 -5.53 -26.57
N ASN A 163 -33.31 -5.18 -27.78
CA ASN A 163 -33.41 -3.83 -28.32
C ASN A 163 -34.83 -3.57 -28.87
N SER A 164 -35.04 -2.42 -29.53
CA SER A 164 -36.30 -2.07 -30.18
C SER A 164 -36.78 -3.08 -31.23
N ASP A 165 -35.84 -3.79 -31.87
CA ASP A 165 -36.11 -4.77 -32.92
C ASP A 165 -36.34 -6.18 -32.37
N GLN A 166 -36.52 -6.33 -31.05
CA GLN A 166 -36.70 -7.60 -30.34
C GLN A 166 -35.51 -8.56 -30.43
N MET A 167 -34.33 -8.05 -30.79
CA MET A 167 -33.08 -8.80 -30.88
C MET A 167 -32.19 -8.48 -29.67
N LYS A 168 -31.43 -9.47 -29.18
CA LYS A 168 -30.59 -9.32 -27.98
C LYS A 168 -29.28 -8.57 -28.25
N TYR A 169 -29.37 -7.28 -28.58
CA TYR A 169 -28.22 -6.39 -28.81
C TYR A 169 -27.82 -5.54 -27.60
N LEU A 170 -28.62 -5.58 -26.54
CA LEU A 170 -28.35 -4.84 -25.31
C LEU A 170 -27.82 -5.78 -24.21
N ILE A 171 -26.98 -5.23 -23.35
CA ILE A 171 -26.45 -5.91 -22.18
C ILE A 171 -26.70 -5.03 -20.96
N ASP A 172 -27.34 -5.60 -19.95
CA ASP A 172 -27.52 -5.00 -18.63
C ASP A 172 -26.43 -5.49 -17.68
N ILE A 173 -25.54 -4.59 -17.30
CA ILE A 173 -24.41 -4.84 -16.42
C ILE A 173 -24.76 -4.30 -15.04
N ASN A 174 -24.74 -5.16 -14.02
CA ASN A 174 -24.94 -4.81 -12.62
C ASN A 174 -23.76 -5.28 -11.79
N ALA A 175 -22.94 -4.35 -11.31
CA ALA A 175 -21.74 -4.64 -10.54
C ALA A 175 -21.81 -4.07 -9.14
N THR A 176 -21.36 -4.85 -8.15
CA THR A 176 -21.12 -4.39 -6.78
C THR A 176 -19.63 -4.25 -6.54
N ILE A 177 -19.21 -3.08 -6.05
CA ILE A 177 -17.80 -2.74 -5.85
C ILE A 177 -17.61 -2.25 -4.41
N ASN A 178 -16.54 -2.69 -3.78
CA ASN A 178 -16.08 -2.16 -2.50
C ASN A 178 -14.91 -1.20 -2.73
N ALA A 179 -15.10 0.07 -2.37
CA ALA A 179 -14.00 1.01 -2.20
C ALA A 179 -13.38 0.80 -0.82
N VAL A 180 -12.15 0.29 -0.78
CA VAL A 180 -11.37 0.12 0.45
C VAL A 180 -10.36 1.24 0.54
N ILE A 181 -10.42 2.02 1.62
CA ILE A 181 -9.63 3.22 1.82
C ILE A 181 -8.87 3.12 3.13
N LYS A 182 -7.58 3.42 3.08
CA LYS A 182 -6.72 3.64 4.24
C LYS A 182 -6.26 5.09 4.19
N ALA A 183 -6.52 5.85 5.25
CA ALA A 183 -6.12 7.24 5.36
C ALA A 183 -5.19 7.42 6.56
N GLU A 184 -4.07 8.09 6.32
CA GLU A 184 -3.04 8.38 7.30
C GLU A 184 -2.68 9.86 7.20
N ASP A 185 -2.40 10.47 8.35
CA ASP A 185 -1.77 11.77 8.41
C ASP A 185 -0.30 11.62 8.77
N HIS A 186 0.52 12.56 8.31
CA HIS A 186 1.93 12.61 8.65
C HIS A 186 2.18 13.91 9.39
N THR A 187 2.42 13.81 10.69
CA THR A 187 2.65 15.00 11.52
C THR A 187 4.01 14.86 12.23
N PRO A 188 4.88 15.87 12.12
CA PRO A 188 6.11 15.88 12.87
C PRO A 188 5.77 16.09 14.35
N HIS A 189 6.22 15.17 15.17
CA HIS A 189 6.10 15.25 16.62
C HIS A 189 7.48 15.40 17.24
N SER A 190 7.55 16.21 18.29
CA SER A 190 8.75 16.45 19.07
C SER A 190 8.63 15.72 20.41
N PHE A 191 9.59 14.86 20.71
CA PHE A 191 9.56 13.99 21.86
C PHE A 191 10.77 14.27 22.76
N PRO A 192 10.57 14.62 24.05
CA PRO A 192 11.63 14.64 25.03
C PRO A 192 12.32 13.27 25.11
N CYS A 193 13.62 13.24 24.77
CA CYS A 193 14.45 12.04 24.79
C CYS A 193 15.51 12.07 25.90
N ASP A 194 15.84 13.27 26.39
CA ASP A 194 16.68 13.47 27.56
C ASP A 194 16.26 14.72 28.33
N CYS A 195 16.59 14.77 29.62
CA CYS A 195 16.29 15.90 30.49
C CYS A 195 17.29 16.02 31.64
N TYR A 196 17.49 17.25 32.10
CA TYR A 196 18.18 17.55 33.35
C TYR A 196 17.67 18.87 33.94
N SER A 197 17.88 19.10 35.22
CA SER A 197 17.65 20.40 35.86
C SER A 197 19.00 21.05 36.18
N THR A 198 19.10 22.37 36.01
CA THR A 198 20.26 23.16 36.43
C THR A 198 20.36 23.26 37.96
N LYS A 199 19.25 23.04 38.67
CA LYS A 199 19.16 23.33 40.11
C LYS A 199 18.92 22.12 41.01
N TYR A 200 18.14 21.14 40.56
CA TYR A 200 17.71 20.02 41.38
C TYR A 200 18.24 18.69 40.84
N ASN A 201 18.50 17.73 41.73
CA ASN A 201 18.73 16.35 41.34
C ASN A 201 17.40 15.75 40.85
N MET A 202 17.47 14.91 39.81
CA MET A 202 16.27 14.34 39.20
C MET A 202 16.54 12.99 38.56
N ASN A 203 15.48 12.19 38.45
CA ASN A 203 15.47 10.92 37.74
C ASN A 203 14.42 10.95 36.63
N CYS A 204 14.73 10.34 35.49
CA CYS A 204 13.77 10.18 34.41
C CYS A 204 13.63 8.70 34.05
N GLU A 205 12.40 8.28 33.79
CA GLU A 205 12.12 6.98 33.22
C GLU A 205 12.03 7.10 31.71
N LYS A 206 12.65 6.15 31.01
CA LYS A 206 12.67 6.11 29.56
C LYS A 206 12.02 4.85 29.03
N LYS A 207 11.37 4.98 27.88
CA LYS A 207 10.73 3.88 27.17
C LYS A 207 11.06 3.97 25.69
N ILE A 208 11.28 2.81 25.06
CA ILE A 208 11.46 2.74 23.61
C ILE A 208 10.10 2.66 22.94
N MET A 209 9.84 3.61 22.05
CA MET A 209 8.65 3.67 21.20
C MET A 209 9.05 3.36 19.76
N SER A 210 8.20 2.62 19.05
CA SER A 210 8.40 2.28 17.64
C SER A 210 7.35 3.00 16.80
N PHE A 211 7.80 3.74 15.79
CA PHE A 211 6.95 4.46 14.85
C PHE A 211 7.14 3.92 13.45
N ASP A 212 6.04 3.68 12.76
CA ASP A 212 6.06 3.32 11.35
C ASP A 212 6.22 4.60 10.52
N LYS A 213 7.21 4.60 9.63
CA LYS A 213 7.43 5.64 8.63
C LYS A 213 7.21 5.05 7.25
N ILE A 214 6.30 5.63 6.48
CA ILE A 214 6.19 5.33 5.05
C ILE A 214 7.42 5.93 4.37
N GLN A 215 8.28 5.06 3.81
CA GLN A 215 9.44 5.48 3.04
C GLN A 215 9.04 5.79 1.60
N GLU A 216 8.24 4.90 1.01
CA GLU A 216 7.89 4.97 -0.40
C GLU A 216 6.47 4.45 -0.64
N GLN A 217 5.74 5.10 -1.52
CA GLN A 217 4.48 4.60 -2.07
C GLN A 217 4.78 3.90 -3.40
N ILE A 218 4.29 2.67 -3.53
CA ILE A 218 4.45 1.86 -4.74
C ILE A 218 3.15 1.96 -5.55
N ASP A 219 3.28 2.43 -6.78
CA ASP A 219 2.27 2.33 -7.84
C ASP A 219 3.00 2.08 -9.17
N GLU A 220 3.46 0.84 -9.34
CA GLU A 220 4.29 0.46 -10.48
C GLU A 220 3.60 -0.55 -11.38
N THR A 221 3.57 -0.23 -12.68
CA THR A 221 3.05 -1.12 -13.71
C THR A 221 4.19 -1.70 -14.53
N PHE A 222 4.18 -3.02 -14.73
CA PHE A 222 5.14 -3.72 -15.57
C PHE A 222 4.48 -4.88 -16.32
N VAL A 223 5.21 -5.40 -17.31
CA VAL A 223 4.72 -6.45 -18.20
C VAL A 223 5.49 -7.73 -17.96
N VAL A 224 4.77 -8.82 -17.74
CA VAL A 224 5.28 -10.18 -17.69
C VAL A 224 4.92 -10.88 -19.00
N LYS A 225 5.91 -11.52 -19.62
CA LYS A 225 5.72 -12.26 -20.86
C LYS A 225 6.15 -13.70 -20.67
N SER A 226 5.43 -14.63 -21.29
CA SER A 226 5.89 -16.01 -21.45
C SER A 226 5.53 -16.53 -22.84
N ASN A 227 6.28 -17.52 -23.31
CA ASN A 227 5.96 -18.24 -24.54
C ASN A 227 5.64 -19.68 -24.12
N GLU A 228 4.38 -20.06 -24.28
CA GLU A 228 3.89 -21.36 -23.83
C GLU A 228 3.55 -22.25 -25.03
N ASP A 229 3.88 -23.53 -24.92
CA ASP A 229 3.44 -24.55 -25.86
C ASP A 229 2.11 -25.15 -25.38
N LEU A 230 1.07 -25.12 -26.22
CA LEU A 230 -0.24 -25.70 -25.92
C LEU A 230 -0.27 -27.23 -26.11
N GLY A 231 0.85 -27.84 -26.49
CA GLY A 231 1.08 -29.26 -26.51
C GLY A 231 0.36 -29.96 -27.65
N SER A 232 -0.35 -31.04 -27.35
CA SER A 232 -1.03 -31.90 -28.34
C SER A 232 -2.33 -31.32 -28.89
N VAL A 233 -2.75 -30.13 -28.47
CA VAL A 233 -3.96 -29.48 -28.96
C VAL A 233 -3.64 -28.78 -30.29
N ASN A 234 -4.28 -29.20 -31.38
CA ASN A 234 -4.17 -28.51 -32.68
C ASN A 234 -5.02 -27.24 -32.65
N VAL A 235 -4.48 -26.13 -32.15
CA VAL A 235 -5.24 -24.91 -31.89
C VAL A 235 -5.70 -24.26 -33.19
N ALA A 236 -7.01 -24.10 -33.37
CA ALA A 236 -7.56 -23.33 -34.48
C ALA A 236 -7.79 -21.87 -34.09
N GLU A 237 -8.29 -21.64 -32.88
CA GLU A 237 -8.64 -20.30 -32.41
C GLU A 237 -8.60 -20.23 -30.88
N VAL A 238 -8.16 -19.10 -30.35
CA VAL A 238 -8.20 -18.78 -28.92
C VAL A 238 -9.26 -17.71 -28.71
N TYR A 239 -10.30 -18.04 -27.94
CA TYR A 239 -11.44 -17.16 -27.68
C TYR A 239 -11.14 -16.13 -26.60
N ASN A 240 -10.50 -16.55 -25.52
CA ASN A 240 -10.20 -15.67 -24.40
C ASN A 240 -8.99 -16.16 -23.60
N VAL A 241 -8.19 -15.21 -23.13
CA VAL A 241 -7.12 -15.40 -22.17
C VAL A 241 -7.35 -14.44 -21.01
N TRP A 242 -7.21 -14.93 -19.79
CA TRP A 242 -7.26 -14.11 -18.58
C TRP A 242 -6.27 -14.64 -17.56
N CYS A 243 -5.89 -13.81 -16.60
CA CYS A 243 -5.04 -14.24 -15.51
C CYS A 243 -5.53 -13.75 -14.16
N ASN A 244 -5.20 -14.53 -13.13
CA ASN A 244 -5.49 -14.22 -11.74
C ASN A 244 -4.16 -14.12 -10.98
N PRO A 245 -3.97 -13.09 -10.15
CA PRO A 245 -2.78 -12.99 -9.31
C PRO A 245 -2.86 -14.05 -8.21
N GLY A 246 -1.83 -14.89 -8.14
CA GLY A 246 -1.63 -15.88 -7.10
C GLY A 246 -1.02 -15.28 -5.83
N GLN A 247 -0.25 -16.09 -5.11
CA GLN A 247 0.41 -15.65 -3.89
C GLN A 247 1.54 -14.65 -4.19
N LEU A 248 1.61 -13.59 -3.39
CA LEU A 248 2.73 -12.66 -3.34
C LEU A 248 3.61 -12.99 -2.14
N ILE A 249 4.92 -12.99 -2.36
CA ILE A 249 5.93 -13.19 -1.33
C ILE A 249 6.88 -12.01 -1.38
N SER A 250 7.13 -11.39 -0.23
CA SER A 250 8.15 -10.37 -0.05
C SER A 250 9.32 -10.94 0.75
N CYS A 251 10.54 -10.68 0.31
CA CYS A 251 11.75 -11.06 1.02
C CYS A 251 12.76 -9.89 1.05
N ASN A 252 13.54 -9.84 2.13
CA ASN A 252 14.64 -8.91 2.29
C ASN A 252 15.93 -9.63 1.86
N GLU A 253 16.62 -9.09 0.86
CA GLU A 253 17.92 -9.58 0.38
C GLU A 253 18.97 -8.47 0.56
N GLY A 254 19.56 -8.41 1.76
CA GLY A 254 20.44 -7.29 2.14
C GLY A 254 19.64 -5.99 2.25
N ASP A 255 20.09 -4.94 1.55
CA ASP A 255 19.42 -3.63 1.50
C ASP A 255 18.30 -3.56 0.44
N ASN A 256 18.14 -4.59 -0.39
CA ASN A 256 17.09 -4.63 -1.41
C ASN A 256 15.85 -5.37 -0.89
N LEU A 257 14.68 -4.84 -1.23
CA LEU A 257 13.39 -5.50 -1.02
C LEU A 257 12.93 -6.12 -2.33
N LYS A 258 12.52 -7.37 -2.29
CA LYS A 258 12.14 -8.14 -3.47
C LYS A 258 10.75 -8.71 -3.33
N VAL A 259 9.93 -8.50 -4.35
CA VAL A 259 8.57 -9.02 -4.44
C VAL A 259 8.52 -10.08 -5.52
N LYS A 260 8.13 -11.29 -5.15
CA LYS A 260 7.88 -12.41 -6.07
C LYS A 260 6.40 -12.73 -6.10
N GLY A 261 5.89 -13.06 -7.26
CA GLY A 261 4.52 -13.51 -7.41
C GLY A 261 4.35 -14.52 -8.53
N VAL A 262 3.22 -15.22 -8.50
CA VAL A 262 2.80 -16.15 -9.53
C VAL A 262 1.49 -15.64 -10.13
N LEU A 263 1.38 -15.69 -11.45
CA LEU A 263 0.14 -15.48 -12.19
C LEU A 263 -0.38 -16.82 -12.69
N HIS A 264 -1.65 -17.13 -12.41
CA HIS A 264 -2.34 -18.25 -13.03
C HIS A 264 -3.05 -17.73 -14.29
N VAL A 265 -2.63 -18.20 -15.45
CA VAL A 265 -3.21 -17.85 -16.75
C VAL A 265 -4.14 -18.96 -17.21
N CYS A 266 -5.31 -18.56 -17.69
CA CYS A 266 -6.33 -19.45 -18.21
C CYS A 266 -6.56 -19.13 -19.68
N ILE A 267 -6.62 -20.17 -20.52
CA ILE A 267 -6.74 -20.07 -21.97
C ILE A 267 -7.95 -20.90 -22.39
N LEU A 268 -8.90 -20.27 -23.09
CA LEU A 268 -10.08 -20.91 -23.66
C LEU A 268 -10.03 -20.76 -25.18
N GLY A 269 -10.17 -21.86 -25.90
CA GLY A 269 -10.12 -21.88 -27.36
C GLY A 269 -10.84 -23.09 -27.96
N ARG A 270 -10.62 -23.30 -29.26
CA ARG A 270 -11.03 -24.51 -29.98
C ARG A 270 -9.88 -25.09 -30.79
N ASP A 271 -9.93 -26.39 -30.99
CA ASP A 271 -9.03 -27.07 -31.90
C ASP A 271 -9.54 -27.04 -33.36
N THR A 272 -8.75 -27.60 -34.27
CA THR A 272 -9.06 -27.73 -35.71
C THR A 272 -10.27 -28.61 -36.01
N GLU A 273 -10.70 -29.46 -35.07
CA GLU A 273 -11.92 -30.26 -35.19
C GLU A 273 -13.15 -29.50 -34.67
N GLY A 274 -12.95 -28.30 -34.11
CA GLY A 274 -14.00 -27.47 -33.53
C GLY A 274 -14.33 -27.81 -32.08
N CYS A 275 -13.58 -28.70 -31.43
CA CYS A 275 -13.80 -29.05 -30.03
C CYS A 275 -13.22 -27.95 -29.12
N PRO A 276 -13.97 -27.49 -28.09
CA PRO A 276 -13.46 -26.51 -27.15
C PRO A 276 -12.37 -27.12 -26.26
N PHE A 277 -11.34 -26.36 -25.97
CA PHE A 277 -10.29 -26.72 -25.01
C PHE A 277 -10.09 -25.62 -23.96
N TYR A 278 -9.63 -26.05 -22.79
CA TYR A 278 -9.25 -25.16 -21.69
C TYR A 278 -7.86 -25.56 -21.19
N ALA A 279 -6.96 -24.59 -21.07
CA ALA A 279 -5.59 -24.80 -20.61
C ALA A 279 -5.20 -23.80 -19.53
N GLU A 280 -4.44 -24.27 -18.53
CA GLU A 280 -3.89 -23.45 -17.45
C GLU A 280 -2.37 -23.38 -17.55
N ARG A 281 -1.80 -22.22 -17.28
CA ARG A 281 -0.35 -21.95 -17.25
C ARG A 281 -0.01 -21.08 -16.05
N GLU A 282 1.25 -21.14 -15.62
CA GLU A 282 1.75 -20.30 -14.54
C GLU A 282 2.89 -19.43 -15.04
N MET A 283 2.82 -18.12 -14.77
CA MET A 283 3.91 -17.19 -15.04
C MET A 283 4.43 -16.63 -13.72
N SER A 284 5.72 -16.81 -13.44
CA SER A 284 6.35 -16.20 -12.27
C SER A 284 6.90 -14.82 -12.62
N TYR A 285 6.88 -13.91 -11.66
CA TYR A 285 7.47 -12.58 -11.80
C TYR A 285 8.17 -12.13 -10.52
N GLU A 286 9.17 -11.28 -10.70
CA GLU A 286 9.99 -10.74 -9.63
C GLU A 286 10.23 -9.25 -9.89
N LYS A 287 10.19 -8.46 -8.82
CA LYS A 287 10.44 -7.03 -8.88
C LYS A 287 11.26 -6.59 -7.67
N ASP A 288 12.32 -5.85 -7.94
CA ASP A 288 13.22 -5.27 -6.94
C ASP A 288 12.82 -3.84 -6.60
N PHE A 289 12.91 -3.52 -5.32
CA PHE A 289 12.74 -2.19 -4.74
C PHE A 289 13.98 -1.86 -3.92
N LYS A 290 14.47 -0.64 -4.08
CA LYS A 290 15.64 -0.11 -3.36
C LYS A 290 15.19 1.09 -2.53
N PRO A 291 14.62 0.86 -1.33
CA PRO A 291 14.22 1.97 -0.50
C PRO A 291 15.46 2.75 -0.06
N ASP A 292 15.32 4.06 0.12
CA ASP A 292 16.36 4.87 0.75
C ASP A 292 16.65 4.32 2.15
N GLU A 293 17.93 4.26 2.55
CA GLU A 293 18.33 3.71 3.85
C GLU A 293 17.65 4.48 5.01
N CYS A 294 16.81 3.79 5.80
CA CYS A 294 16.52 4.22 7.16
C CYS A 294 17.62 3.63 8.06
N ALA A 295 18.54 4.47 8.54
CA ALA A 295 19.68 4.06 9.36
C ALA A 295 19.28 3.06 10.47
N GLY A 296 19.73 1.81 10.33
CA GLY A 296 19.57 0.76 11.34
C GLY A 296 18.17 0.16 11.53
N SER A 297 17.22 0.40 10.61
CA SER A 297 15.85 -0.18 10.72
C SER A 297 15.53 -1.20 9.63
N GLU A 298 14.78 -2.24 9.98
CA GLU A 298 14.24 -3.20 9.01
C GLU A 298 13.06 -2.57 8.24
N SER A 299 13.21 -2.45 6.92
CA SER A 299 12.11 -2.08 6.03
C SER A 299 11.23 -3.29 5.72
N LYS A 300 9.92 -3.04 5.63
CA LYS A 300 8.89 -4.02 5.25
C LYS A 300 8.10 -3.48 4.07
N ILE A 301 7.75 -4.36 3.14
CA ILE A 301 6.95 -4.03 1.96
C ILE A 301 5.54 -4.63 2.09
N PHE A 302 4.54 -3.81 1.84
CA PHE A 302 3.14 -4.19 1.83
C PHE A 302 2.54 -3.87 0.47
N VAL A 303 2.43 -4.88 -0.41
CA VAL A 303 1.96 -4.72 -1.79
C VAL A 303 0.83 -5.67 -2.14
N ASN A 304 -0.01 -5.27 -3.08
CA ASN A 304 -1.01 -6.10 -3.74
C ASN A 304 -0.83 -6.00 -5.25
N ALA A 305 -1.04 -7.11 -5.96
CA ALA A 305 -0.97 -7.16 -7.41
C ALA A 305 -2.38 -7.10 -7.99
N LYS A 306 -2.56 -6.20 -8.96
CA LYS A 306 -3.74 -6.10 -9.80
C LYS A 306 -3.37 -6.40 -11.24
N ILE A 307 -4.25 -7.08 -11.95
CA ILE A 307 -4.09 -7.33 -13.37
C ILE A 307 -4.77 -6.19 -14.11
N ASN A 308 -4.00 -5.42 -14.87
CA ASN A 308 -4.54 -4.38 -15.73
C ASN A 308 -5.04 -4.99 -17.04
N ASN A 309 -4.25 -5.89 -17.62
CA ASN A 309 -4.54 -6.50 -18.91
C ASN A 309 -3.87 -7.88 -19.04
N CYS A 310 -4.47 -8.78 -19.80
CA CYS A 310 -3.87 -10.03 -20.24
C CYS A 310 -4.20 -10.23 -21.72
N SER A 311 -3.18 -10.17 -22.56
CA SER A 311 -3.31 -10.36 -24.01
C SER A 311 -2.43 -11.52 -24.47
N PHE A 312 -2.69 -11.99 -25.68
CA PHE A 312 -1.96 -13.08 -26.28
C PHE A 312 -1.68 -12.83 -27.75
N ASN A 313 -0.70 -13.54 -28.29
CA ASN A 313 -0.47 -13.67 -29.73
C ASN A 313 -0.24 -15.15 -30.05
N LEU A 314 -1.06 -15.72 -30.95
CA LEU A 314 -0.93 -17.10 -31.38
C LEU A 314 0.13 -17.19 -32.49
N GLN A 315 1.17 -17.99 -32.28
CA GLN A 315 2.19 -18.28 -33.28
C GLN A 315 1.84 -19.54 -34.07
N ASN A 316 2.56 -19.75 -35.17
CA ASN A 316 2.58 -21.05 -35.86
C ASN A 316 3.18 -22.11 -34.92
N ASP A 317 2.71 -23.36 -35.00
CA ASP A 317 3.15 -24.51 -34.18
C ASP A 317 2.62 -24.57 -32.73
N ASN A 318 1.34 -24.24 -32.49
CA ASN A 318 0.66 -24.36 -31.17
C ASN A 318 1.33 -23.57 -30.02
N LYS A 319 2.18 -22.60 -30.34
CA LYS A 319 2.81 -21.72 -29.35
C LYS A 319 2.00 -20.45 -29.18
N ILE A 320 1.87 -20.01 -27.94
CA ILE A 320 1.17 -18.79 -27.58
C ILE A 320 2.10 -17.87 -26.80
N ASP A 321 2.29 -16.65 -27.30
CA ASP A 321 2.92 -15.58 -26.53
C ASP A 321 1.89 -14.95 -25.61
N LEU A 322 2.12 -15.07 -24.31
CA LEU A 322 1.30 -14.45 -23.29
C LEU A 322 1.93 -13.13 -22.84
N ARG A 323 1.09 -12.12 -22.65
CA ARG A 323 1.49 -10.80 -22.14
C ARG A 323 0.51 -10.34 -21.07
N ALA A 324 0.94 -10.36 -19.81
CA ALA A 324 0.18 -9.82 -18.69
C ALA A 324 0.77 -8.48 -18.23
N GLU A 325 -0.08 -7.48 -18.07
CA GLU A 325 0.25 -6.20 -17.47
C GLU A 325 -0.21 -6.20 -16.00
N ILE A 326 0.76 -6.11 -15.09
CA ILE A 326 0.54 -6.16 -13.65
C ILE A 326 0.84 -4.78 -13.08
N ASN A 327 -0.04 -4.30 -12.21
CA ASN A 327 0.18 -3.13 -11.38
C ASN A 327 0.34 -3.56 -9.91
N LEU A 328 1.50 -3.25 -9.33
CA LEU A 328 1.74 -3.39 -7.89
C LEU A 328 1.35 -2.08 -7.20
N CYS A 329 0.37 -2.14 -6.31
CA CYS A 329 0.05 -1.03 -5.41
C CYS A 329 0.46 -1.36 -3.98
N GLY A 330 1.09 -0.44 -3.28
CA GLY A 330 1.46 -0.66 -1.88
C GLY A 330 2.33 0.42 -1.28
N HIS A 331 3.00 0.07 -0.18
CA HIS A 331 3.93 0.96 0.52
C HIS A 331 5.13 0.19 1.08
N ILE A 332 6.27 0.86 1.14
CA ILE A 332 7.44 0.44 1.91
C ILE A 332 7.43 1.21 3.23
N VAL A 333 7.55 0.49 4.35
CA VAL A 333 7.49 1.02 5.70
C VAL A 333 8.78 0.67 6.43
N CYS A 334 9.46 1.67 7.01
CA CYS A 334 10.55 1.43 7.97
C CYS A 334 10.05 1.71 9.39
N GLN A 335 10.59 0.99 10.38
CA GLN A 335 10.26 1.21 11.78
C GLN A 335 11.36 2.01 12.48
N LYS A 336 11.08 3.26 12.84
CA LYS A 336 11.99 4.09 13.63
C LYS A 336 11.75 3.82 15.12
N LYS A 337 12.80 3.41 15.84
CA LYS A 337 12.77 3.26 17.30
C LYS A 337 13.33 4.52 17.95
N ILE A 338 12.59 5.09 18.89
CA ILE A 338 12.98 6.31 19.60
C ILE A 338 12.84 6.05 21.08
N GLU A 339 13.90 6.37 21.83
CA GLU A 339 13.85 6.41 23.27
C GLU A 339 13.22 7.74 23.70
N VAL A 340 12.07 7.65 24.37
CA VAL A 340 11.31 8.82 24.85
C VAL A 340 11.21 8.77 26.37
N ILE A 341 11.11 9.94 27.00
CA ILE A 341 10.87 10.05 28.43
C ILE A 341 9.39 9.75 28.70
N SER A 342 9.15 8.75 29.55
CA SER A 342 7.79 8.38 29.99
C SER A 342 7.40 9.06 31.29
N ASP A 343 8.37 9.33 32.17
CA ASP A 343 8.11 10.00 33.45
C ASP A 343 9.33 10.79 33.94
N ILE A 344 9.07 11.87 34.67
CA ILE A 344 10.09 12.74 35.26
C ILE A 344 9.81 12.91 36.74
N ASN A 345 10.72 12.40 37.57
CA ASN A 345 10.61 12.45 39.02
C ASN A 345 11.70 13.36 39.60
N MET A 346 11.27 14.33 40.41
CA MET A 346 12.15 15.33 41.01
C MET A 346 11.73 15.63 42.44
N ASP A 347 12.70 15.63 43.34
CA ASP A 347 12.53 16.11 44.71
C ASP A 347 13.02 17.56 44.82
N LYS A 348 12.14 18.46 45.26
CA LYS A 348 12.45 19.89 45.39
C LYS A 348 13.32 20.19 46.61
N GLU A 349 13.47 19.24 47.53
CA GLU A 349 14.37 19.37 48.68
C GLU A 349 15.80 18.94 48.34
N ASP A 350 15.98 18.16 47.27
CA ASP A 350 17.27 17.67 46.78
C ASP A 350 17.92 18.65 45.77
N VAL A 351 18.46 19.74 46.32
CA VAL A 351 19.16 20.78 45.55
C VAL A 351 20.59 20.34 45.23
N LYS A 352 21.03 20.57 44.00
CA LYS A 352 22.40 20.27 43.57
C LYS A 352 23.42 21.11 44.35
N GLU A 353 24.52 20.48 44.72
CA GLU A 353 25.69 21.18 45.24
C GLU A 353 26.33 21.98 44.10
N CYS A 354 26.15 23.30 44.12
CA CYS A 354 26.69 24.19 43.12
C CYS A 354 27.98 24.86 43.65
N GLU A 355 29.13 24.27 43.36
CA GLU A 355 30.39 25.00 43.50
C GLU A 355 30.44 26.06 42.39
N MET A 356 30.48 27.34 42.77
CA MET A 356 30.51 28.46 41.82
C MET A 356 31.94 29.00 41.67
N PRO A 357 32.75 28.47 40.74
CA PRO A 357 33.98 29.13 40.35
C PRO A 357 33.65 30.47 39.67
N ALA A 358 34.52 31.47 39.84
CA ALA A 358 34.35 32.78 39.20
C ALA A 358 34.45 32.73 37.66
N LEU A 359 35.12 31.68 37.13
CA LEU A 359 35.24 31.42 35.70
C LEU A 359 35.49 29.92 35.47
N THR A 360 34.70 29.29 34.60
CA THR A 360 34.93 27.92 34.13
C THR A 360 35.33 27.96 32.67
N ILE A 361 36.55 27.49 32.36
CA ILE A 361 37.05 27.33 31.00
C ILE A 361 37.07 25.85 30.67
N TYR A 362 36.35 25.46 29.63
CA TYR A 362 36.25 24.09 29.15
C TYR A 362 36.90 23.95 27.77
N PHE A 363 37.60 22.84 27.52
CA PHE A 363 38.16 22.53 26.21
C PHE A 363 37.43 21.31 25.65
N CYS A 364 36.79 21.48 24.49
CA CYS A 364 35.93 20.45 23.93
C CYS A 364 36.73 19.30 23.31
N ASP A 365 36.19 18.10 23.43
CA ASP A 365 36.63 16.95 22.64
C ASP A 365 35.92 16.92 21.26
N ASP A 366 36.42 16.10 20.34
CA ASP A 366 35.85 16.00 19.00
C ASP A 366 34.41 15.45 19.07
N LYS A 367 33.46 16.15 18.43
CA LYS A 367 32.03 15.80 18.32
C LYS A 367 31.26 15.75 19.65
N GLU A 368 31.73 16.43 20.68
CA GLU A 368 30.97 16.61 21.92
C GLU A 368 29.74 17.50 21.68
N LYS A 369 28.60 17.20 22.30
CA LYS A 369 27.38 18.00 22.15
C LYS A 369 27.31 19.08 23.22
N ILE A 370 26.81 20.26 22.85
CA ILE A 370 26.62 21.36 23.80
C ILE A 370 25.67 20.93 24.94
N TRP A 371 24.71 20.06 24.64
CA TRP A 371 23.80 19.46 25.63
C TRP A 371 24.53 18.73 26.77
N ASP A 372 25.50 17.88 26.43
CA ASP A 372 26.23 17.07 27.42
C ASP A 372 27.09 17.96 28.32
N ILE A 373 27.71 19.00 27.73
CA ILE A 373 28.48 20.01 28.45
C ILE A 373 27.57 20.80 29.39
N ALA A 374 26.43 21.29 28.90
CA ALA A 374 25.48 22.06 29.69
C ALA A 374 24.94 21.24 30.88
N ARG A 375 24.62 19.96 30.65
CA ARG A 375 24.19 19.01 31.69
C ARG A 375 25.27 18.77 32.73
N LYS A 376 26.52 18.60 32.32
CA LYS A 376 27.67 18.34 33.20
C LYS A 376 27.95 19.53 34.13
N TYR A 377 27.80 20.75 33.62
CA TYR A 377 28.05 21.99 34.36
C TYR A 377 26.78 22.64 34.90
N ASN A 378 25.64 21.94 34.90
CA ASN A 378 24.36 22.42 35.43
C ASN A 378 23.95 23.80 34.90
N THR A 379 24.27 24.11 33.65
CA THR A 379 23.88 25.35 32.97
C THR A 379 22.95 25.05 31.79
N THR A 380 22.56 26.05 31.00
CA THR A 380 21.68 25.86 29.83
C THR A 380 22.46 25.91 28.52
N VAL A 381 21.99 25.17 27.51
CA VAL A 381 22.55 25.21 26.15
C VAL A 381 22.56 26.63 25.61
N ASP A 382 21.48 27.39 25.81
CA ASP A 382 21.36 28.78 25.36
C ASP A 382 22.36 29.71 26.05
N ALA A 383 22.66 29.50 27.33
CA ALA A 383 23.66 30.28 28.04
C ALA A 383 25.07 30.05 27.47
N ILE A 384 25.45 28.79 27.23
CA ILE A 384 26.74 28.45 26.60
C ILE A 384 26.81 29.04 25.19
N LYS A 385 25.77 28.87 24.37
CA LYS A 385 25.75 29.40 22.99
C LYS A 385 25.92 30.91 22.94
N ARG A 386 25.23 31.63 23.83
CA ARG A 386 25.28 33.10 23.89
C ARG A 386 26.65 33.61 24.30
N GLU A 387 27.25 33.03 25.33
CA GLU A 387 28.56 33.46 25.86
C GLU A 387 29.69 33.20 24.84
N ASN A 388 29.57 32.12 24.06
CA ASN A 388 30.60 31.67 23.13
C ASN A 388 30.29 31.99 21.66
N SER A 389 29.20 32.71 21.37
CA SER A 389 28.73 33.05 20.02
C SER A 389 28.58 31.84 19.09
N LEU A 390 28.13 30.70 19.64
CA LEU A 390 27.89 29.46 18.89
C LEU A 390 26.48 29.45 18.29
N LYS A 391 26.33 28.89 17.09
CA LYS A 391 25.02 28.67 16.46
C LYS A 391 24.44 27.32 16.88
N ASP A 392 25.23 26.26 16.69
CA ASP A 392 24.83 24.89 16.98
C ASP A 392 26.05 23.99 17.23
N ASP A 393 25.81 22.69 17.38
CA ASP A 393 26.86 21.71 17.67
C ASP A 393 27.92 21.61 16.56
N SER A 394 27.67 22.10 15.34
CA SER A 394 28.66 22.09 14.24
C SER A 394 29.84 23.04 14.43
N ASP A 395 29.70 24.02 15.33
CA ASP A 395 30.78 24.92 15.70
C ASP A 395 31.75 24.28 16.71
N ILE A 396 31.39 23.14 17.33
CA ILE A 396 32.23 22.43 18.29
C ILE A 396 33.29 21.62 17.55
N MET A 397 34.56 21.93 17.86
CA MET A 397 35.72 21.23 17.32
C MET A 397 36.70 20.90 18.45
N GLN A 398 37.53 19.88 18.23
CA GLN A 398 38.53 19.48 19.21
C GLN A 398 39.43 20.65 19.62
N GLY A 399 39.56 20.86 20.94
CA GLY A 399 40.38 21.92 21.52
C GLY A 399 39.74 23.30 21.51
N LEU A 400 38.48 23.43 21.07
CA LEU A 400 37.73 24.68 21.18
C LEU A 400 37.56 25.05 22.66
N MET A 401 37.99 26.26 23.01
CA MET A 401 37.83 26.82 24.35
C MET A 401 36.44 27.42 24.49
N LEU A 402 35.66 26.93 25.46
CA LEU A 402 34.36 27.46 25.84
C LEU A 402 34.41 28.09 27.23
N LEU A 403 33.77 29.25 27.35
CA LEU A 403 33.42 29.88 28.63
C LEU A 403 32.08 29.30 29.09
N ILE A 404 32.09 28.61 30.23
CA ILE A 404 30.88 28.00 30.77
C ILE A 404 30.29 28.94 31.84
N PRO A 405 29.10 29.52 31.62
CA PRO A 405 28.46 30.40 32.60
C PRO A 405 28.05 29.60 33.83
N ALA A 406 28.23 30.21 35.01
CA ALA A 406 27.83 29.61 36.29
C ALA A 406 26.31 29.42 36.37
N CYS A 407 25.89 28.42 37.16
CA CYS A 407 24.51 28.01 37.36
C CYS A 407 23.64 29.07 38.02
#